data_AF-I3YZ23-F1
#
_entry.id   AF-I3YZ23-F1
#
_cell.length_a   1.000
_cell.length_b   1.000
_cell.length_c   1.000
_cell.angle_alpha   90.00
_cell.angle_beta   90.00
_cell.angle_gamma   90.00
#
_symmetry.space_group_name_H-M   'P 1'
#
loop_
_entity.id
_entity.type
_entity.pdbx_description
1 polymer ?
#
loop_
_entity_poly.entity_id
_entity_poly.type
_entity_poly.pdbx_seq_one_letter_code
_entity_poly.pdbx_strand_id
1 'polypeptide(L)'
;MKKYQLKEFLDEKVILYNNPNFIESDPIQIPHLFTLKEDIEIAGFLVATIAWGNRKSIINNGHKLMKIMGNSPYDFVMNYSEDDSSSLENFVHRTFNSDDLSYFIKSLQNIYKNHNGLENVFSKYSEKDSMQPAIHNFKKTFFELPHLSRTQKHVSDPLKNSAAKRINMFLRWMVRDDNTGVDFGIWKSMTPSLLSCPLDVHSGNVARKLKLLVRKQNDAKALSELDKSLRKLDPKDPVKYDFALFGLGVFERF
;
A
#
# COMPACT_ATOMS: atom_id res chain seq x y z
N MET A 1 16.75 23.25 11.41
CA MET A 1 16.25 23.76 10.11
C MET A 1 14.98 24.55 10.36
N LYS A 2 14.84 25.77 9.81
CA LYS A 2 13.57 26.52 9.89
C LYS A 2 12.49 25.80 9.07
N LYS A 3 11.20 25.98 9.40
CA LYS A 3 10.09 25.24 8.75
C LYS A 3 10.08 25.40 7.22
N TYR A 4 10.35 26.60 6.72
CA TYR A 4 10.41 26.89 5.28
C TYR A 4 11.53 26.09 4.59
N GLN A 5 12.73 26.12 5.16
CA GLN A 5 13.89 25.35 4.67
C GLN A 5 13.62 23.83 4.68
N LEU A 6 12.88 23.32 5.67
CA LEU A 6 12.49 21.91 5.73
C LEU A 6 11.54 21.54 4.59
N LYS A 7 10.57 22.41 4.28
CA LYS A 7 9.64 22.19 3.17
C LYS A 7 10.39 22.16 1.83
N GLU A 8 11.23 23.16 1.57
CA GLU A 8 12.03 23.22 0.33
C GLU A 8 12.91 21.99 0.18
N PHE A 9 13.65 21.61 1.23
CA PHE A 9 14.49 20.43 1.23
C PHE A 9 13.70 19.15 0.93
N LEU A 10 12.53 18.96 1.57
CA LEU A 10 11.71 17.79 1.32
C LEU A 10 11.09 17.81 -0.08
N ASP A 11 10.64 18.96 -0.58
CA ASP A 11 10.11 19.08 -1.94
C ASP A 11 11.19 18.75 -2.99
N GLU A 12 12.43 19.18 -2.79
CA GLU A 12 13.57 18.81 -3.63
C GLU A 12 13.78 17.29 -3.64
N LYS A 13 13.74 16.65 -2.47
CA LYS A 13 13.88 15.19 -2.35
C LYS A 13 12.69 14.44 -2.95
N VAL A 14 11.48 14.99 -2.89
CA VAL A 14 10.32 14.44 -3.61
C VAL A 14 10.59 14.44 -5.11
N ILE A 15 11.06 15.54 -5.68
CA ILE A 15 11.39 15.62 -7.12
C ILE A 15 12.50 14.62 -7.49
N LEU A 16 13.53 14.51 -6.63
CA LEU A 16 14.64 13.61 -6.87
C LEU A 16 14.22 12.14 -6.91
N TYR A 17 13.31 11.70 -6.04
CA TYR A 17 12.96 10.29 -5.91
C TYR A 17 11.64 9.89 -6.55
N ASN A 18 10.67 10.80 -6.69
CA ASN A 18 9.42 10.54 -7.40
C ASN A 18 9.61 10.76 -8.90
N ASN A 19 10.29 9.82 -9.55
CA ASN A 19 10.51 9.82 -10.99
C ASN A 19 10.43 8.37 -11.52
N PRO A 20 10.27 8.14 -12.84
CA PRO A 20 10.07 6.81 -13.39
C PRO A 20 11.13 5.76 -13.01
N ASN A 21 12.39 6.17 -12.77
CA ASN A 21 13.45 5.23 -12.36
C ASN A 21 13.17 4.60 -10.97
N PHE A 22 12.28 5.21 -10.17
CA PHE A 22 11.81 4.63 -8.92
C PHE A 22 11.15 3.26 -9.15
N ILE A 23 10.40 3.13 -10.24
CA ILE A 23 9.59 1.94 -10.56
C ILE A 23 10.49 0.72 -10.69
N GLU A 24 11.63 0.83 -11.40
CA GLU A 24 12.54 -0.29 -11.70
C GLU A 24 12.96 -1.11 -10.48
N SER A 25 13.10 -0.45 -9.34
CA SER A 25 13.58 -1.06 -8.10
C SER A 25 12.52 -1.20 -7.02
N ASP A 26 11.29 -0.74 -7.26
CA ASP A 26 10.21 -0.77 -6.28
C ASP A 26 9.15 -1.83 -6.64
N PRO A 27 8.49 -2.48 -5.66
CA PRO A 27 7.42 -3.43 -5.93
C PRO A 27 6.25 -2.87 -6.75
N ILE A 28 6.08 -1.54 -6.82
CA ILE A 28 5.10 -0.90 -7.70
C ILE A 28 5.28 -1.28 -9.19
N GLN A 29 6.45 -1.77 -9.61
CA GLN A 29 6.64 -2.28 -10.99
C GLN A 29 5.69 -3.42 -11.37
N ILE A 30 5.20 -4.19 -10.40
CA ILE A 30 4.34 -5.35 -10.68
C ILE A 30 2.95 -4.90 -11.19
N PRO A 31 2.21 -4.00 -10.52
CA PRO A 31 0.98 -3.47 -11.08
C PRO A 31 1.19 -2.68 -12.39
N HIS A 32 2.39 -2.12 -12.63
CA HIS A 32 2.71 -1.42 -13.89
C HIS A 32 2.81 -2.36 -15.11
N LEU A 33 2.73 -3.69 -14.90
CA LEU A 33 2.61 -4.67 -15.99
C LEU A 33 1.24 -4.65 -16.66
N PHE A 34 0.25 -3.95 -16.09
CA PHE A 34 -1.14 -4.01 -16.50
C PHE A 34 -1.69 -2.63 -16.86
N THR A 35 -2.77 -2.62 -17.65
CA THR A 35 -3.49 -1.40 -18.05
C THR A 35 -4.96 -1.43 -17.64
N LEU A 36 -5.54 -2.62 -17.45
CA LEU A 36 -6.89 -2.77 -16.91
C LEU A 36 -6.92 -2.35 -15.43
N LYS A 37 -7.91 -1.55 -15.05
CA LYS A 37 -8.05 -1.02 -13.68
C LYS A 37 -8.06 -2.12 -12.63
N GLU A 38 -8.87 -3.15 -12.85
CA GLU A 38 -9.06 -4.26 -11.93
C GLU A 38 -7.78 -5.12 -11.80
N ASP A 39 -7.01 -5.26 -12.88
CA ASP A 39 -5.72 -5.96 -12.84
C ASP A 39 -4.70 -5.18 -12.00
N ILE A 40 -4.62 -3.86 -12.19
CA ILE A 40 -3.74 -2.96 -11.41
C ILE A 40 -4.12 -3.01 -9.93
N GLU A 41 -5.41 -2.97 -9.62
CA GLU A 41 -5.93 -3.03 -8.24
C GLU A 41 -5.56 -4.34 -7.55
N ILE A 42 -5.82 -5.49 -8.20
CA ILE A 42 -5.53 -6.82 -7.64
C ILE A 42 -4.02 -7.04 -7.50
N ALA A 43 -3.25 -6.77 -8.56
CA ALA A 43 -1.80 -6.89 -8.54
C ALA A 43 -1.19 -6.00 -7.46
N GLY A 44 -1.60 -4.73 -7.40
CA GLY A 44 -1.15 -3.76 -6.41
C GLY A 44 -1.45 -4.21 -4.98
N PHE A 45 -2.67 -4.70 -4.71
CA PHE A 45 -3.05 -5.13 -3.37
C PHE A 45 -2.28 -6.37 -2.91
N LEU A 46 -2.14 -7.38 -3.78
CA LEU A 46 -1.42 -8.61 -3.46
C LEU A 46 0.08 -8.34 -3.26
N VAL A 47 0.68 -7.52 -4.11
CA VAL A 47 2.10 -7.15 -4.01
C VAL A 47 2.36 -6.30 -2.78
N ALA A 48 1.50 -5.32 -2.49
CA ALA A 48 1.59 -4.54 -1.26
C ALA A 48 1.43 -5.41 -0.02
N THR A 49 0.55 -6.42 -0.07
CA THR A 49 0.40 -7.42 0.98
C THR A 49 1.74 -8.09 1.26
N ILE A 50 2.46 -8.58 0.23
CA ILE A 50 3.76 -9.24 0.36
C ILE A 50 4.98 -8.32 0.50
N ALA A 51 4.79 -7.00 0.61
CA ALA A 51 5.89 -6.03 0.65
C ALA A 51 6.61 -5.95 2.01
N TRP A 52 7.13 -7.07 2.53
CA TRP A 52 7.97 -7.10 3.74
C TRP A 52 9.15 -8.07 3.64
N GLY A 53 10.36 -7.57 3.90
CA GLY A 53 11.60 -8.34 3.79
C GLY A 53 12.49 -7.82 2.69
N ASN A 54 13.27 -8.71 2.09
CA ASN A 54 14.21 -8.30 1.06
C ASN A 54 13.46 -7.92 -0.24
N ARG A 55 13.75 -6.73 -0.75
CA ARG A 55 13.16 -6.14 -1.96
C ARG A 55 13.19 -7.08 -3.19
N LYS A 56 14.32 -7.74 -3.46
CA LYS A 56 14.44 -8.70 -4.58
C LYS A 56 13.49 -9.89 -4.41
N SER A 57 13.33 -10.38 -3.18
CA SER A 57 12.38 -11.47 -2.87
C SER A 57 10.93 -11.02 -3.04
N ILE A 58 10.60 -9.77 -2.70
CA ILE A 58 9.26 -9.19 -2.88
C ILE A 58 8.93 -9.13 -4.37
N ILE A 59 9.81 -8.53 -5.19
CA ILE A 59 9.62 -8.39 -6.64
C ILE A 59 9.52 -9.75 -7.33
N ASN A 60 10.43 -10.68 -7.02
CA ASN A 60 10.40 -12.03 -7.59
C ASN A 60 9.08 -12.77 -7.26
N ASN A 61 8.58 -12.64 -6.03
CA ASN A 61 7.31 -13.25 -5.64
C ASN A 61 6.11 -12.52 -6.24
N GLY A 62 6.20 -11.21 -6.47
CA GLY A 62 5.20 -10.45 -7.22
C GLY A 62 5.04 -10.98 -8.65
N HIS A 63 6.15 -11.15 -9.37
CA HIS A 63 6.12 -11.78 -10.71
C HIS A 63 5.61 -13.22 -10.66
N LYS A 64 6.00 -13.99 -9.63
CA LYS A 64 5.49 -15.36 -9.44
C LYS A 64 3.97 -15.38 -9.26
N LEU A 65 3.40 -14.46 -8.46
CA LEU A 65 1.95 -14.33 -8.30
C LEU A 65 1.27 -14.03 -9.64
N MET A 66 1.77 -13.05 -10.38
CA MET A 66 1.17 -12.69 -11.67
C MET A 66 1.23 -13.85 -12.66
N LYS A 67 2.35 -14.61 -12.67
CA LYS A 67 2.49 -15.81 -13.51
C LYS A 67 1.51 -16.92 -13.11
N ILE A 68 1.29 -17.15 -11.82
CA ILE A 68 0.28 -18.12 -11.34
C ILE A 68 -1.11 -17.72 -11.86
N MET A 69 -1.39 -16.42 -11.88
CA MET A 69 -2.66 -15.85 -12.37
C MET A 69 -2.72 -15.69 -13.91
N GLY A 70 -1.81 -16.33 -14.65
CA GLY A 70 -1.78 -16.24 -16.12
C GLY A 70 -1.51 -14.84 -16.68
N ASN A 71 -0.97 -13.93 -15.87
CA ASN A 71 -0.87 -12.49 -16.15
C ASN A 71 -2.22 -11.84 -16.51
N SER A 72 -3.31 -12.34 -15.93
CA SER A 72 -4.64 -11.77 -16.03
C SER A 72 -5.33 -11.83 -14.65
N PRO A 73 -4.81 -11.09 -13.65
CA PRO A 73 -5.22 -11.25 -12.26
C PRO A 73 -6.72 -11.06 -12.01
N TYR A 74 -7.38 -10.14 -12.72
CA TYR A 74 -8.82 -9.95 -12.59
C TYR A 74 -9.61 -11.15 -13.11
N ASP A 75 -9.31 -11.64 -14.31
CA ASP A 75 -9.95 -12.83 -14.87
C ASP A 75 -9.75 -14.05 -13.96
N PHE A 76 -8.51 -14.26 -13.49
CA PHE A 76 -8.20 -15.33 -12.56
C PHE A 76 -9.04 -15.23 -11.27
N VAL A 77 -9.12 -14.05 -10.66
CA VAL A 77 -9.92 -13.84 -9.44
C VAL A 77 -11.41 -14.11 -9.69
N MET A 78 -11.96 -13.65 -10.81
CA MET A 78 -13.39 -13.79 -11.10
C MET A 78 -13.78 -15.25 -11.38
N ASN A 79 -12.90 -16.01 -12.01
CA ASN A 79 -13.10 -17.41 -12.38
C ASN A 79 -12.56 -18.42 -11.37
N TYR A 80 -11.86 -17.97 -10.31
CA TYR A 80 -11.28 -18.85 -9.30
C TYR A 80 -12.33 -19.76 -8.64
N SER A 81 -12.01 -21.06 -8.61
CA SER A 81 -12.78 -22.12 -7.98
C SER A 81 -11.92 -22.93 -6.99
N GLU A 82 -12.52 -23.86 -6.26
CA GLU A 82 -11.75 -24.73 -5.35
C GLU A 82 -10.84 -25.71 -6.11
N ASP A 83 -11.20 -26.09 -7.34
CA ASP A 83 -10.37 -26.97 -8.18
C ASP A 83 -9.05 -26.30 -8.60
N ASP A 84 -9.03 -24.97 -8.61
CA ASP A 84 -7.83 -24.16 -8.90
C ASP A 84 -6.86 -24.09 -7.71
N SER A 85 -7.18 -24.67 -6.55
CA SER A 85 -6.32 -24.63 -5.35
C SER A 85 -4.92 -25.18 -5.61
N SER A 86 -4.82 -26.20 -6.48
CA SER A 86 -3.56 -26.83 -6.88
C SER A 86 -2.57 -25.85 -7.53
N SER A 87 -3.08 -24.84 -8.24
CA SER A 87 -2.25 -23.78 -8.85
C SER A 87 -1.50 -22.93 -7.81
N LEU A 88 -1.98 -22.90 -6.56
CA LEU A 88 -1.47 -22.06 -5.48
C LEU A 88 -0.53 -22.80 -4.51
N GLU A 89 -0.51 -24.14 -4.54
CA GLU A 89 0.10 -24.99 -3.50
C GLU A 89 1.57 -24.65 -3.18
N ASN A 90 2.31 -24.15 -4.16
CA ASN A 90 3.73 -23.86 -4.03
C ASN A 90 4.05 -22.37 -3.82
N PHE A 91 3.05 -21.53 -3.53
CA PHE A 91 3.30 -20.13 -3.23
C PHE A 91 3.57 -19.91 -1.74
N VAL A 92 4.77 -19.39 -1.45
CA VAL A 92 5.15 -18.97 -0.09
C VAL A 92 5.97 -17.70 -0.17
N HIS A 93 5.56 -16.69 0.60
CA HIS A 93 6.34 -15.51 0.91
C HIS A 93 6.47 -15.35 2.43
N ARG A 94 7.59 -15.84 2.98
CA ARG A 94 7.87 -15.81 4.42
C ARG A 94 6.76 -16.53 5.21
N THR A 95 5.89 -15.80 5.89
CA THR A 95 4.79 -16.37 6.68
C THR A 95 3.43 -16.36 5.98
N PHE A 96 3.37 -15.88 4.74
CA PHE A 96 2.18 -15.93 3.88
C PHE A 96 2.34 -17.10 2.91
N ASN A 97 1.38 -18.01 2.90
CA ASN A 97 1.46 -19.25 2.13
C ASN A 97 0.25 -19.41 1.18
N SER A 98 0.10 -20.60 0.63
CA SER A 98 -1.01 -21.01 -0.25
C SER A 98 -2.39 -20.84 0.38
N ASP A 99 -2.59 -21.20 1.66
CA ASP A 99 -3.90 -21.05 2.31
C ASP A 99 -4.30 -19.57 2.42
N ASP A 100 -3.33 -18.70 2.77
CA ASP A 100 -3.57 -17.26 2.84
C ASP A 100 -3.88 -16.71 1.45
N LEU A 101 -3.12 -17.14 0.43
CA LEU A 101 -3.33 -16.71 -0.94
C LEU A 101 -4.70 -17.12 -1.46
N SER A 102 -5.10 -18.38 -1.26
CA SER A 102 -6.42 -18.89 -1.65
C SER A 102 -7.52 -18.06 -1.00
N TYR A 103 -7.40 -17.77 0.29
CA TYR A 103 -8.37 -16.90 0.96
C TYR A 103 -8.40 -15.48 0.38
N PHE A 104 -7.23 -14.89 0.13
CA PHE A 104 -7.14 -13.54 -0.46
C PHE A 104 -7.82 -13.48 -1.82
N ILE A 105 -7.66 -14.51 -2.66
CA ILE A 105 -8.34 -14.60 -3.96
C ILE A 105 -9.85 -14.71 -3.77
N LYS A 106 -10.33 -15.61 -2.90
CA LYS A 106 -11.77 -15.75 -2.60
C LYS A 106 -12.38 -14.44 -2.06
N SER A 107 -11.65 -13.74 -1.19
CA SER A 107 -12.09 -12.46 -0.63
C SER A 107 -12.14 -11.35 -1.68
N LEU A 108 -11.13 -11.25 -2.56
CA LEU A 108 -11.15 -10.33 -3.69
C LEU A 108 -12.31 -10.64 -4.64
N GLN A 109 -12.53 -11.91 -4.98
CA GLN A 109 -13.65 -12.34 -5.81
C GLN A 109 -14.99 -11.89 -5.22
N ASN A 110 -15.17 -12.05 -3.91
CA ASN A 110 -16.35 -11.58 -3.19
C ASN A 110 -16.48 -10.04 -3.22
N ILE A 111 -15.39 -9.30 -3.07
CA ILE A 111 -15.39 -7.83 -3.17
C ILE A 111 -15.83 -7.37 -4.57
N TYR A 112 -15.30 -7.98 -5.63
CA TYR A 112 -15.67 -7.60 -7.00
C TYR A 112 -17.10 -8.03 -7.38
N LYS A 113 -17.57 -9.18 -6.87
CA LYS A 113 -18.95 -9.66 -7.13
C LYS A 113 -20.02 -8.91 -6.33
N ASN A 114 -19.74 -8.60 -5.06
CA ASN A 114 -20.77 -8.18 -4.10
C ASN A 114 -20.58 -6.78 -3.52
N HIS A 115 -19.39 -6.18 -3.67
CA HIS A 115 -19.05 -4.88 -3.08
C HIS A 115 -18.54 -3.85 -4.10
N ASN A 116 -18.73 -4.10 -5.41
CA ASN A 116 -18.38 -3.20 -6.51
C ASN A 116 -16.88 -2.82 -6.57
N GLY A 117 -16.00 -3.76 -6.20
CA GLY A 117 -14.55 -3.59 -6.33
C GLY A 117 -13.89 -2.85 -5.16
N LEU A 118 -12.55 -2.80 -5.19
CA LEU A 118 -11.76 -2.29 -4.06
C LEU A 118 -12.00 -0.80 -3.81
N GLU A 119 -12.04 0.02 -4.86
CA GLU A 119 -12.27 1.47 -4.73
C GLU A 119 -13.57 1.78 -3.97
N ASN A 120 -14.66 1.05 -4.27
CA ASN A 120 -15.96 1.26 -3.64
C ASN A 120 -15.92 0.91 -2.13
N VAL A 121 -15.24 -0.18 -1.77
CA VAL A 121 -15.09 -0.57 -0.35
C VAL A 121 -14.34 0.49 0.45
N PHE A 122 -13.28 1.09 -0.10
CA PHE A 122 -12.53 2.14 0.59
C PHE A 122 -13.27 3.47 0.63
N SER A 123 -13.85 3.91 -0.49
CA SER A 123 -14.52 5.21 -0.58
C SER A 123 -15.73 5.34 0.35
N LYS A 124 -16.51 4.26 0.53
CA LYS A 124 -17.70 4.22 1.41
C LYS A 124 -17.44 4.62 2.86
N TYR A 125 -16.23 4.40 3.35
CA TYR A 125 -15.85 4.63 4.75
C TYR A 125 -14.69 5.62 4.90
N SER A 126 -14.38 6.37 3.84
CA SER A 126 -13.42 7.47 3.93
C SER A 126 -14.01 8.60 4.76
N GLU A 127 -13.22 9.14 5.69
CA GLU A 127 -13.60 10.33 6.47
C GLU A 127 -13.01 11.58 5.82
N LYS A 128 -13.46 12.76 6.28
CA LYS A 128 -13.08 14.07 5.73
C LYS A 128 -11.56 14.28 5.67
N ASP A 129 -10.81 13.65 6.57
CA ASP A 129 -9.41 13.93 6.84
C ASP A 129 -8.56 12.65 7.04
N SER A 130 -9.11 11.47 6.79
CA SER A 130 -8.39 10.21 7.02
C SER A 130 -8.94 8.99 6.27
N MET A 131 -8.04 8.17 5.74
CA MET A 131 -8.32 6.82 5.24
C MET A 131 -8.25 5.71 6.31
N GLN A 132 -7.81 6.01 7.54
CA GLN A 132 -7.65 4.98 8.58
C GLN A 132 -8.97 4.27 8.96
N PRO A 133 -10.12 4.96 9.07
CA PRO A 133 -11.43 4.33 9.24
C PRO A 133 -11.82 3.43 8.06
N ALA A 134 -11.50 3.84 6.83
CA ALA A 134 -11.72 3.03 5.64
C ALA A 134 -10.92 1.72 5.67
N ILE A 135 -9.65 1.77 6.09
CA ILE A 135 -8.81 0.56 6.26
C ILE A 135 -9.42 -0.41 7.27
N HIS A 136 -9.95 0.11 8.38
CA HIS A 136 -10.59 -0.71 9.41
C HIS A 136 -11.84 -1.43 8.87
N ASN A 137 -12.69 -0.72 8.13
CA ASN A 137 -13.91 -1.32 7.56
C ASN A 137 -13.63 -2.20 6.33
N PHE A 138 -12.59 -1.86 5.55
CA PHE A 138 -12.05 -2.76 4.53
C PHE A 138 -11.66 -4.09 5.14
N LYS A 139 -10.94 -4.11 6.26
CA LYS A 139 -10.56 -5.36 6.92
C LYS A 139 -11.76 -6.21 7.33
N LYS A 140 -12.85 -5.59 7.82
CA LYS A 140 -14.09 -6.31 8.16
C LYS A 140 -14.69 -6.98 6.92
N THR A 141 -14.83 -6.23 5.83
CA THR A 141 -15.35 -6.70 4.55
C THR A 141 -14.46 -7.80 3.97
N PHE A 142 -13.15 -7.60 4.00
CA PHE A 142 -12.17 -8.56 3.48
C PHE A 142 -12.17 -9.89 4.26
N PHE A 143 -12.56 -9.86 5.54
CA PHE A 143 -12.60 -11.04 6.41
C PHE A 143 -14.02 -11.57 6.69
N GLU A 144 -15.02 -11.22 5.87
CA GLU A 144 -16.41 -11.64 6.10
C GLU A 144 -16.69 -13.11 5.74
N LEU A 145 -15.87 -13.70 4.87
CA LEU A 145 -15.93 -15.12 4.52
C LEU A 145 -15.19 -15.99 5.54
N PRO A 146 -15.54 -17.29 5.69
CA PRO A 146 -14.81 -18.22 6.55
C PRO A 146 -13.31 -18.27 6.25
N HIS A 147 -12.48 -18.20 7.29
CA HIS A 147 -11.03 -18.10 7.15
C HIS A 147 -10.28 -18.62 8.37
N LEU A 148 -9.00 -18.91 8.17
CA LEU A 148 -8.09 -19.22 9.27
C LEU A 148 -7.73 -17.95 10.04
N SER A 149 -7.81 -18.00 11.37
CA SER A 149 -7.47 -16.85 12.24
C SER A 149 -6.09 -16.27 11.94
N ARG A 150 -5.11 -17.13 11.60
CA ARG A 150 -3.75 -16.70 11.25
C ARG A 150 -3.69 -15.79 10.01
N THR A 151 -4.64 -15.89 9.09
CA THR A 151 -4.65 -15.12 7.83
C THR A 151 -4.91 -13.63 8.10
N GLN A 152 -5.63 -13.31 9.19
CA GLN A 152 -5.94 -11.93 9.60
C GLN A 152 -4.70 -11.06 9.89
N LYS A 153 -3.52 -11.66 10.14
CA LYS A 153 -2.27 -10.91 10.37
C LYS A 153 -1.74 -10.23 9.10
N HIS A 154 -2.21 -10.65 7.92
CA HIS A 154 -1.72 -10.16 6.64
C HIS A 154 -2.37 -8.84 6.19
N VAL A 155 -3.53 -8.48 6.76
CA VAL A 155 -4.14 -7.15 6.61
C VAL A 155 -4.11 -6.45 7.96
N SER A 156 -3.37 -5.35 8.06
CA SER A 156 -3.26 -4.58 9.31
C SER A 156 -4.52 -3.79 9.62
N ASP A 157 -4.79 -3.54 10.90
CA ASP A 157 -5.91 -2.70 11.36
C ASP A 157 -5.37 -1.51 12.15
N PRO A 158 -5.54 -0.27 11.66
CA PRO A 158 -5.04 0.92 12.34
C PRO A 158 -5.76 1.19 13.66
N LEU A 159 -7.02 0.77 13.81
CA LEU A 159 -7.74 0.90 15.08
C LEU A 159 -7.28 -0.11 16.13
N LYS A 160 -6.46 -1.11 15.74
CA LYS A 160 -5.70 -1.99 16.65
C LYS A 160 -4.24 -1.53 16.82
N ASN A 161 -4.01 -0.22 16.74
CA ASN A 161 -2.73 0.46 16.93
C ASN A 161 -1.64 0.13 15.88
N SER A 162 -1.98 -0.46 14.73
CA SER A 162 -1.00 -0.66 13.66
C SER A 162 -0.75 0.62 12.86
N ALA A 163 0.48 0.89 12.42
CA ALA A 163 0.74 1.92 11.42
C ALA A 163 0.21 1.57 10.02
N ALA A 164 -0.30 0.34 9.81
CA ALA A 164 -0.94 -0.10 8.57
C ALA A 164 -0.14 0.19 7.28
N LYS A 165 1.20 0.17 7.38
CA LYS A 165 2.14 0.59 6.31
C LYS A 165 1.80 0.05 4.92
N ARG A 166 1.57 -1.26 4.82
CA ARG A 166 1.36 -1.95 3.53
C ARG A 166 0.11 -1.47 2.80
N ILE A 167 -1.00 -1.31 3.52
CA ILE A 167 -2.25 -0.84 2.92
C ILE A 167 -2.20 0.67 2.66
N ASN A 168 -1.51 1.46 3.49
CA ASN A 168 -1.23 2.87 3.17
C ASN A 168 -0.38 3.02 1.89
N MET A 169 0.59 2.13 1.68
CA MET A 169 1.39 2.07 0.45
C MET A 169 0.51 1.74 -0.77
N PHE A 170 -0.34 0.73 -0.68
CA PHE A 170 -1.31 0.42 -1.72
C PHE A 170 -2.25 1.60 -2.03
N LEU A 171 -2.79 2.25 -1.00
CA LEU A 171 -3.66 3.42 -1.17
C LEU A 171 -2.93 4.59 -1.83
N ARG A 172 -1.65 4.81 -1.51
CA ARG A 172 -0.81 5.80 -2.20
C ARG A 172 -0.77 5.51 -3.69
N TRP A 173 -0.47 4.26 -4.08
CA TRP A 173 -0.42 3.87 -5.49
C TRP A 173 -1.73 4.09 -6.23
N MET A 174 -2.88 3.77 -5.60
CA MET A 174 -4.18 3.82 -6.28
C MET A 174 -4.78 5.23 -6.34
N VAL A 175 -4.61 6.05 -5.28
CA VAL A 175 -5.31 7.34 -5.12
C VAL A 175 -4.43 8.52 -5.52
N ARG A 176 -3.12 8.45 -5.29
CA ARG A 176 -2.24 9.58 -5.59
C ARG A 176 -2.02 9.68 -7.09
N ASP A 177 -2.54 10.76 -7.66
CA ASP A 177 -2.33 11.14 -9.05
C ASP A 177 -1.10 12.06 -9.11
N ASP A 178 0.02 11.51 -9.57
CA ASP A 178 1.25 12.27 -9.76
C ASP A 178 1.54 12.55 -11.24
N ASN A 179 2.23 13.66 -11.49
CA ASN A 179 2.60 14.04 -12.85
C ASN A 179 3.81 13.25 -13.39
N THR A 180 4.29 12.24 -12.66
CA THR A 180 5.51 11.50 -12.98
C THR A 180 5.24 10.07 -13.45
N GLY A 181 4.00 9.60 -13.32
CA GLY A 181 3.56 8.26 -13.71
C GLY A 181 4.06 7.16 -12.78
N VAL A 182 4.47 7.50 -11.55
CA VAL A 182 4.94 6.49 -10.58
C VAL A 182 3.75 5.90 -9.85
N ASP A 183 3.00 6.72 -9.10
CA ASP A 183 1.69 6.31 -8.58
C ASP A 183 0.64 6.35 -9.71
N PHE A 184 -0.37 5.47 -9.66
CA PHE A 184 -1.34 5.30 -10.74
C PHE A 184 -2.44 6.36 -10.75
N GLY A 185 -2.88 6.80 -9.56
CA GLY A 185 -3.98 7.75 -9.42
C GLY A 185 -5.31 7.29 -10.06
N ILE A 186 -5.51 5.98 -10.25
CA ILE A 186 -6.70 5.42 -10.95
C ILE A 186 -7.99 5.49 -10.12
N TRP A 187 -7.91 5.71 -8.81
CA TRP A 187 -9.07 5.94 -7.96
C TRP A 187 -9.40 7.43 -7.87
N LYS A 188 -10.58 7.81 -8.36
CA LYS A 188 -11.01 9.22 -8.45
C LYS A 188 -12.04 9.61 -7.37
N SER A 189 -12.54 8.63 -6.62
CA SER A 189 -13.48 8.84 -5.52
C SER A 189 -12.84 9.40 -4.23
N MET A 190 -11.52 9.44 -4.14
CA MET A 190 -10.74 9.89 -2.98
C MET A 190 -9.64 10.86 -3.40
N THR A 191 -9.09 11.60 -2.44
CA THR A 191 -8.05 12.61 -2.71
C THR A 191 -6.75 12.34 -1.94
N PRO A 192 -5.58 12.78 -2.45
CA PRO A 192 -4.29 12.56 -1.79
C PRO A 192 -4.21 13.14 -0.37
N SER A 193 -4.98 14.19 -0.06
CA SER A 193 -5.01 14.80 1.28
C SER A 193 -5.49 13.87 2.39
N LEU A 194 -6.26 12.82 2.04
CA LEU A 194 -6.78 11.81 2.96
C LEU A 194 -5.75 10.71 3.29
N LEU A 195 -4.72 10.58 2.44
CA LEU A 195 -3.74 9.51 2.52
C LEU A 195 -2.79 9.73 3.70
N SER A 196 -2.26 8.61 4.17
CA SER A 196 -1.28 8.56 5.25
C SER A 196 0.06 8.05 4.71
N CYS A 197 1.16 8.55 5.27
CA CYS A 197 2.50 8.08 4.90
C CYS A 197 2.62 6.57 5.17
N PRO A 198 3.19 5.77 4.24
CA PRO A 198 3.57 4.37 4.47
C PRO A 198 4.67 4.18 5.53
N LEU A 199 4.39 4.55 6.79
CA LEU A 199 5.36 4.60 7.89
C LEU A 199 5.99 3.23 8.18
N ASP A 200 7.29 3.13 7.93
CA ASP A 200 8.15 2.00 8.25
C ASP A 200 9.35 2.44 9.10
N VAL A 201 10.33 1.54 9.28
CA VAL A 201 11.54 1.83 10.06
C VAL A 201 12.38 2.92 9.41
N HIS A 202 12.52 2.93 8.08
CA HIS A 202 13.35 3.89 7.36
C HIS A 202 12.73 5.30 7.40
N SER A 203 11.49 5.43 6.92
CA SER A 203 10.73 6.67 6.93
C SER A 203 10.55 7.21 8.36
N GLY A 204 10.28 6.34 9.33
CA GLY A 204 10.16 6.73 10.73
C GLY A 204 11.47 7.26 11.34
N ASN A 205 12.61 6.66 10.99
CA ASN A 205 13.92 7.14 11.46
C ASN A 205 14.27 8.52 10.87
N VAL A 206 14.07 8.69 9.56
CA VAL A 206 14.29 9.99 8.89
C VAL A 206 13.35 11.05 9.44
N ALA A 207 12.06 10.73 9.59
CA ALA A 207 11.08 11.66 10.17
C ALA A 207 11.46 12.13 11.58
N ARG A 208 12.01 11.25 12.42
CA ARG A 208 12.51 11.60 13.75
C ARG A 208 13.75 12.50 13.71
N LYS A 209 14.72 12.20 12.83
CA LYS A 209 15.90 13.05 12.62
C LYS A 209 15.51 14.46 12.15
N LEU A 210 14.49 14.55 11.31
CA LEU A 210 13.93 15.82 10.81
C LEU A 210 12.93 16.48 11.78
N LYS A 211 12.67 15.88 12.95
CA LYS A 211 11.74 16.36 13.99
C LYS A 211 10.28 16.50 13.49
N LEU A 212 9.89 15.71 12.48
CA LEU A 212 8.50 15.57 12.01
C LEU A 212 7.70 14.60 12.88
N LEU A 213 8.39 13.71 13.57
CA LEU A 213 7.87 12.66 14.43
C LEU A 213 8.72 12.58 15.71
N VAL A 214 8.12 12.51 16.88
CA VAL A 214 8.80 12.37 18.17
C VAL A 214 8.59 10.98 18.76
N ARG A 215 7.40 10.41 18.60
CA ARG A 215 7.07 9.07 19.13
C ARG A 215 8.05 8.02 18.63
N LYS A 216 8.61 7.22 19.54
CA LYS A 216 9.64 6.20 19.23
C LYS A 216 9.09 4.96 18.51
N GLN A 217 7.86 4.56 18.82
CA GLN A 217 7.20 3.41 18.19
C GLN A 217 6.71 3.76 16.79
N ASN A 218 6.64 2.77 15.90
CA ASN A 218 6.00 2.89 14.59
C ASN A 218 4.59 2.28 14.66
N ASP A 219 3.66 3.02 15.25
CA ASP A 219 2.28 2.60 15.46
C ASP A 219 1.28 3.63 14.90
N ALA A 220 -0.03 3.38 15.04
CA ALA A 220 -1.08 4.26 14.53
C ALA A 220 -0.96 5.71 15.05
N LYS A 221 -0.51 5.88 16.30
CA LYS A 221 -0.31 7.20 16.91
C LYS A 221 0.87 7.93 16.28
N ALA A 222 1.97 7.22 16.02
CA ALA A 222 3.12 7.78 15.32
C ALA A 222 2.76 8.21 13.90
N LEU A 223 1.97 7.40 13.19
CA LEU A 223 1.48 7.76 11.87
C LEU A 223 0.62 9.02 11.91
N SER A 224 -0.34 9.11 12.83
CA SER A 224 -1.17 10.31 13.00
C SER A 224 -0.35 11.57 13.33
N GLU A 225 0.69 11.44 14.16
CA GLU A 225 1.63 12.52 14.46
C GLU A 225 2.39 12.96 13.20
N LEU A 226 2.95 12.02 12.44
CA LEU A 226 3.66 12.30 11.20
C LEU A 226 2.74 12.97 10.17
N ASP A 227 1.55 12.43 9.94
CA ASP A 227 0.58 12.98 9.00
C ASP A 227 0.20 14.43 9.35
N LYS A 228 0.02 14.75 10.64
CA LYS A 228 -0.22 16.14 11.09
C LYS A 228 0.96 17.06 10.76
N SER A 229 2.20 16.57 10.83
CA SER A 229 3.38 17.33 10.45
C SER A 229 3.46 17.52 8.93
N LEU A 230 3.21 16.48 8.14
CA LEU A 230 3.27 16.53 6.67
C LEU A 230 2.17 17.41 6.07
N ARG A 231 0.94 17.37 6.60
CA ARG A 231 -0.15 18.26 6.16
C ARG A 231 0.11 19.75 6.43
N LYS A 232 0.99 20.07 7.38
CA LYS A 232 1.45 21.46 7.60
C LYS A 232 2.47 21.93 6.57
N LEU A 233 3.07 21.02 5.80
CA LEU A 233 3.99 21.30 4.71
C LEU A 233 3.23 21.36 3.38
N ASP A 234 2.38 20.37 3.11
CA ASP A 234 1.48 20.33 1.97
C ASP A 234 0.12 19.73 2.36
N PRO A 235 -0.95 20.53 2.47
CA PRO A 235 -2.27 20.02 2.84
C PRO A 235 -2.98 19.30 1.70
N LYS A 236 -2.56 19.48 0.44
CA LYS A 236 -3.23 18.87 -0.73
C LYS A 236 -2.64 17.50 -1.06
N ASP A 237 -1.33 17.37 -0.98
CA ASP A 237 -0.61 16.11 -1.22
C ASP A 237 0.47 15.91 -0.13
N PRO A 238 0.08 15.60 1.12
CA PRO A 238 1.03 15.34 2.20
C PRO A 238 1.80 14.03 2.00
N VAL A 239 1.21 13.05 1.30
CA VAL A 239 1.78 11.69 1.20
C VAL A 239 2.95 11.63 0.22
N LYS A 240 3.09 12.60 -0.71
CA LYS A 240 4.28 12.70 -1.59
C LYS A 240 5.60 12.65 -0.81
N TYR A 241 5.62 13.17 0.42
CA TYR A 241 6.81 13.19 1.25
C TYR A 241 7.28 11.80 1.66
N ASP A 242 6.50 10.74 1.44
CA ASP A 242 6.97 9.37 1.52
C ASP A 242 8.19 9.12 0.62
N PHE A 243 8.19 9.64 -0.62
CA PHE A 243 9.35 9.53 -1.51
C PHE A 243 10.61 10.15 -0.89
N ALA A 244 10.47 11.34 -0.29
CA ALA A 244 11.58 11.98 0.40
C ALA A 244 12.05 11.20 1.63
N LEU A 245 11.13 10.82 2.52
CA LEU A 245 11.45 10.15 3.78
C LEU A 245 12.04 8.75 3.55
N PHE A 246 11.46 7.98 2.63
CA PHE A 246 11.95 6.67 2.24
C PHE A 246 13.27 6.78 1.48
N GLY A 247 13.36 7.67 0.49
CA GLY A 247 14.54 7.83 -0.34
C GLY A 247 15.78 8.27 0.44
N LEU A 248 15.63 9.24 1.34
CA LEU A 248 16.71 9.65 2.26
C LEU A 248 17.19 8.48 3.13
N GLY A 249 16.26 7.66 3.62
CA GLY A 249 16.60 6.54 4.50
C GLY A 249 17.28 5.38 3.77
N VAL A 250 16.86 5.08 2.54
CA VAL A 250 17.33 3.91 1.78
C VAL A 250 18.54 4.25 0.91
N PHE A 251 18.52 5.37 0.19
CA PHE A 251 19.53 5.73 -0.79
C PHE A 251 20.67 6.55 -0.19
N GLU A 252 20.37 7.42 0.78
CA GLU A 252 21.37 8.30 1.40
C GLU A 252 21.82 7.85 2.79
N ARG A 253 21.18 6.82 3.36
CA ARG A 253 21.43 6.32 4.74
C ARG A 253 21.39 7.45 5.79
N PHE A 254 20.53 8.44 5.55
CA PHE A 254 20.38 9.67 6.34
C PHE A 254 20.09 9.38 7.81
#